data_AF-A0A7K0Y1T4-F1
#
_entry.id   AF-A0A7K0Y1T4-F1
#
_cell.length_a   1.000
_cell.length_b   1.000
_cell.length_c   1.000
_cell.angle_alpha   90.00
_cell.angle_beta   90.00
_cell.angle_gamma   90.00
#
_symmetry.space_group_name_H-M   'P 1'
#
loop_
_entity.id
_entity.type
_entity.pdbx_description
1 polymer ?
#
loop_
_entity_poly.entity_id
_entity_poly.type
_entity_poly.pdbx_seq_one_letter_code
_entity_poly.pdbx_strand_id
1 'polypeptide(L)'
;MASTGDSRDKILERLESVLSSSTRSKSDIRFLLQMLSTTADLVEGNSSSLDIKIASSAINEMSRAFEMFAPYRDTRKVSIFGSARTTADNPIYTVTAQTAAALAEQGYMVVTGAGPGIMEAGMVGAGRANSIGVSIRLPFETGANSVIAGDEKYVSMRYFFTRKLMLVKESHAFLCLPGGFGTLDETFELLTLAQTAKSVPVPIVFLEVPGAPFWTPLMKSIEPLLIDHGLISPSDTSLYTITSSVSEAVSIITGFYRNYHSIRFVDDELIMRMNRPIPEKAFQAVKEEFSWIAEGGVIRQMEATPQEVQDNDVVSMARIGLRYTPKGFADLRGLIDAINVF
;
A
#
# COMPACT_ATOMS: atom_id res chain seq x y z
N MET A 1 34.68 -27.36 12.10
CA MET A 1 33.49 -27.28 12.97
C MET A 1 33.69 -26.12 13.93
N ALA A 2 33.38 -24.89 13.51
CA ALA A 2 33.25 -23.77 14.45
C ALA A 2 31.96 -24.00 15.25
N SER A 3 32.04 -23.95 16.58
CA SER A 3 31.00 -24.47 17.46
C SER A 3 29.74 -23.61 17.41
N THR A 4 28.58 -24.26 17.36
CA THR A 4 27.26 -23.63 17.49
C THR A 4 27.09 -22.83 18.78
N GLY A 5 27.93 -23.06 19.80
CA GLY A 5 27.97 -22.29 21.05
C GLY A 5 28.43 -20.84 20.86
N ASP A 6 29.51 -20.60 20.10
CA ASP A 6 30.03 -19.25 19.84
C ASP A 6 29.03 -18.37 19.06
N SER A 7 28.21 -18.99 18.20
CA SER A 7 27.14 -18.28 17.50
C SER A 7 25.92 -17.98 18.37
N ARG A 8 25.64 -18.80 19.40
CA ARG A 8 24.51 -18.60 20.32
C ARG A 8 24.77 -17.41 21.24
N ASP A 9 25.93 -17.40 21.88
CA ASP A 9 26.27 -16.37 22.88
C ASP A 9 26.33 -14.98 22.23
N LYS A 10 26.86 -14.88 21.01
CA LYS A 10 26.82 -13.65 20.19
C LYS A 10 25.41 -13.15 19.88
N ILE A 11 24.44 -14.04 19.68
CA ILE A 11 23.04 -13.66 19.43
C ILE A 11 22.41 -13.11 20.70
N LEU A 12 22.63 -13.76 21.85
CA LEU A 12 22.10 -13.33 23.14
C LEU A 12 22.70 -11.98 23.56
N GLU A 13 24.01 -11.81 23.45
CA GLU A 13 24.68 -10.53 23.73
C GLU A 13 24.16 -9.39 22.83
N ARG A 14 23.93 -9.67 21.54
CA ARG A 14 23.36 -8.68 20.60
C ARG A 14 21.92 -8.31 20.99
N LEU A 15 21.10 -9.27 21.41
CA LEU A 15 19.73 -9.00 21.86
C LEU A 15 19.72 -8.16 23.14
N GLU A 16 20.55 -8.50 24.13
CA GLU A 16 20.69 -7.72 25.37
C GLU A 16 21.17 -6.30 25.09
N SER A 17 22.16 -6.14 24.20
CA SER A 17 22.66 -4.83 23.79
C SER A 17 21.58 -3.98 23.10
N VAL A 18 20.79 -4.58 22.20
CA VAL A 18 19.71 -3.86 21.48
C VAL A 18 18.57 -3.47 22.41
N LEU A 19 18.19 -4.35 23.35
CA LEU A 19 17.13 -4.09 24.31
C LEU A 19 17.54 -3.04 25.37
N SER A 20 18.83 -2.95 25.68
CA SER A 20 19.39 -1.98 26.64
C SER A 20 19.75 -0.63 26.01
N SER A 21 20.05 -0.58 24.70
CA SER A 21 20.35 0.67 23.98
C SER A 21 19.06 1.42 23.62
N SER A 22 18.76 2.49 24.34
CA SER A 22 17.44 3.14 24.41
C SER A 22 17.11 4.18 23.31
N THR A 23 17.38 3.89 22.03
CA THR A 23 16.91 4.76 20.94
C THR A 23 15.49 4.46 20.44
N ARG A 24 14.88 3.34 20.89
CA ARG A 24 13.55 2.89 20.44
C ARG A 24 12.44 3.26 21.43
N SER A 25 11.22 3.38 20.92
CA SER A 25 10.05 3.68 21.76
C SER A 25 9.71 2.50 22.69
N LYS A 26 8.98 2.78 23.79
CA LYS A 26 8.53 1.72 24.72
C LYS A 26 7.63 0.68 24.03
N SER A 27 6.83 1.10 23.06
CA SER A 27 6.01 0.21 22.24
C SER A 27 6.87 -0.72 21.38
N ASP A 28 7.93 -0.21 20.76
CA ASP A 28 8.83 -1.03 19.95
C ASP A 28 9.51 -2.11 20.79
N ILE A 29 10.00 -1.75 21.98
CA ILE A 29 10.61 -2.72 22.90
C ILE A 29 9.60 -3.81 23.28
N ARG A 30 8.35 -3.44 23.55
CA ARG A 30 7.28 -4.41 23.85
C ARG A 30 7.05 -5.38 22.68
N PHE A 31 6.95 -4.88 21.45
CA PHE A 31 6.77 -5.74 20.27
C PHE A 31 7.98 -6.64 20.01
N LEU A 32 9.20 -6.15 20.23
CA LEU A 32 10.41 -6.96 20.10
C LEU A 32 10.45 -8.09 21.14
N LEU A 33 10.10 -7.81 22.40
CA LEU A 33 9.99 -8.85 23.44
C LEU A 33 8.89 -9.87 23.10
N GLN A 34 7.74 -9.41 22.58
CA GLN A 34 6.68 -10.29 22.12
C GLN A 34 7.16 -11.22 20.99
N MET A 35 7.92 -10.70 20.03
CA MET A 35 8.50 -11.52 18.95
C MET A 35 9.45 -12.60 19.48
N LEU A 36 10.27 -12.27 20.49
CA LEU A 36 11.15 -13.24 21.15
C LEU A 36 10.34 -14.32 21.88
N SER A 37 9.29 -13.93 22.62
CA SER A 37 8.39 -14.86 23.29
C SER A 37 7.72 -15.81 22.28
N THR A 38 7.15 -15.27 21.20
CA THR A 38 6.50 -16.09 20.16
C THR A 38 7.49 -17.03 19.46
N THR A 39 8.76 -16.65 19.36
CA THR A 39 9.80 -17.55 18.85
C THR A 39 10.08 -18.70 19.82
N ALA A 40 10.09 -18.43 21.13
CA ALA A 40 10.21 -19.47 22.15
C ALA A 40 8.99 -20.42 22.11
N ASP A 41 7.77 -19.89 22.03
CA ASP A 41 6.54 -20.69 21.92
C ASP A 41 6.58 -21.63 20.70
N LEU A 42 7.12 -21.16 19.57
CA LEU A 42 7.28 -21.96 18.35
C LEU A 42 8.28 -23.13 18.53
N VAL A 43 9.31 -22.94 19.37
CA VAL A 43 10.33 -23.96 19.65
C VAL A 43 9.87 -24.96 20.71
N GLU A 44 9.14 -24.50 21.72
CA GLU A 44 8.60 -25.33 22.80
C GLU A 44 7.36 -26.13 22.36
N GLY A 45 6.63 -25.62 21.36
CA GLY A 45 5.48 -26.29 20.79
C GLY A 45 5.81 -27.49 19.90
N ASN A 46 4.77 -28.11 19.35
CA ASN A 46 4.87 -29.27 18.46
C ASN A 46 5.03 -28.89 16.97
N SER A 47 5.63 -27.72 16.68
CA SER A 47 5.77 -27.23 15.31
C SER A 47 6.71 -28.12 14.48
N SER A 48 6.30 -28.39 13.24
CA SER A 48 7.11 -29.20 12.34
C SER A 48 8.32 -28.41 11.82
N SER A 49 9.31 -29.13 11.26
CA SER A 49 10.43 -28.47 10.56
C SER A 49 9.98 -27.59 9.40
N LEU A 50 8.83 -27.89 8.78
CA LEU A 50 8.26 -27.06 7.72
C LEU A 50 7.72 -25.73 8.27
N ASP A 51 7.01 -25.77 9.40
CA ASP A 51 6.46 -24.58 10.05
C ASP A 51 7.59 -23.63 10.46
N ILE A 52 8.62 -24.17 11.12
CA ILE A 52 9.80 -23.41 11.53
C ILE A 52 10.51 -22.80 10.32
N LYS A 53 10.64 -23.54 9.22
CA LYS A 53 11.25 -23.06 7.98
C LYS A 53 10.48 -21.92 7.34
N ILE A 54 9.14 -22.00 7.32
CA ILE A 54 8.27 -20.95 6.77
C ILE A 54 8.39 -19.69 7.63
N ALA A 55 8.22 -19.81 8.95
CA ALA A 55 8.28 -18.69 9.88
C ALA A 55 9.64 -17.98 9.84
N SER A 56 10.74 -18.72 9.96
CA SER A 56 12.10 -18.16 9.92
C SER A 56 12.42 -17.47 8.60
N SER A 57 12.02 -18.09 7.47
CA SER A 57 12.25 -17.52 6.14
C SER A 57 11.40 -16.26 5.94
N ALA A 58 10.14 -16.25 6.37
CA ALA A 58 9.26 -15.09 6.27
C ALA A 58 9.79 -13.90 7.08
N ILE A 59 10.21 -14.12 8.34
CA ILE A 59 10.81 -13.08 9.19
C ILE A 59 12.07 -12.51 8.54
N ASN A 60 12.97 -13.36 8.04
CA ASN A 60 14.19 -12.93 7.39
C ASN A 60 13.92 -12.11 6.11
N GLU A 61 12.95 -12.53 5.29
CA GLU A 61 12.58 -11.78 4.08
C GLU A 61 11.92 -10.43 4.40
N MET A 62 11.01 -10.40 5.37
CA MET A 62 10.40 -9.15 5.84
C MET A 62 11.44 -8.19 6.40
N SER A 63 12.38 -8.67 7.22
CA SER A 63 13.45 -7.83 7.80
C SER A 63 14.28 -7.15 6.71
N ARG A 64 14.73 -7.91 5.70
CA ARG A 64 15.52 -7.38 4.58
C ARG A 64 14.73 -6.37 3.75
N ALA A 65 13.46 -6.65 3.50
CA ALA A 65 12.60 -5.74 2.76
C ALA A 65 12.37 -4.43 3.55
N PHE A 66 12.09 -4.51 4.85
CA PHE A 66 11.92 -3.33 5.71
C PHE A 66 13.18 -2.45 5.76
N GLU A 67 14.37 -3.06 5.77
CA GLU A 67 15.64 -2.35 5.68
C GLU A 67 15.81 -1.67 4.31
N MET A 68 15.52 -2.39 3.21
CA MET A 68 15.59 -1.83 1.86
C MET A 68 14.64 -0.64 1.66
N PHE A 69 13.41 -0.72 2.18
CA PHE A 69 12.43 0.36 2.10
C PHE A 69 12.70 1.51 3.07
N ALA A 70 13.49 1.31 4.13
CA ALA A 70 13.69 2.28 5.20
C ALA A 70 14.14 3.68 4.74
N PRO A 71 15.10 3.83 3.79
CA PRO A 71 15.55 5.13 3.31
C PRO A 71 14.48 5.90 2.53
N TYR A 72 13.42 5.23 2.07
CA TYR A 72 12.42 5.79 1.17
C TYR A 72 11.06 6.00 1.86
N ARG A 73 10.96 5.81 3.18
CA ARG A 73 9.66 5.82 3.90
C ARG A 73 8.83 7.09 3.68
N ASP A 74 9.49 8.23 3.61
CA ASP A 74 8.83 9.54 3.44
C ASP A 74 8.53 9.89 1.98
N THR A 75 8.96 9.05 1.03
CA THR A 75 8.66 9.21 -0.39
C THR A 75 7.42 8.42 -0.76
N ARG A 76 6.46 9.10 -1.42
CA ARG A 76 5.25 8.43 -1.93
C ARG A 76 5.61 7.44 -3.02
N LYS A 77 4.90 6.32 -3.04
CA LYS A 77 5.17 5.18 -3.93
C LYS A 77 3.90 4.77 -4.67
N VAL A 78 4.01 4.47 -5.95
CA VAL A 78 2.94 3.86 -6.74
C VAL A 78 3.33 2.44 -7.09
N SER A 79 2.52 1.45 -6.69
CA SER A 79 2.69 0.09 -7.18
C SER A 79 2.04 -0.05 -8.56
N ILE A 80 2.78 -0.63 -9.50
CA ILE A 80 2.31 -0.89 -10.86
C ILE A 80 2.16 -2.40 -11.06
N PHE A 81 0.93 -2.83 -11.37
CA PHE A 81 0.60 -4.21 -11.68
C PHE A 81 0.26 -4.36 -13.15
N GLY A 82 0.72 -5.44 -13.80
CA GLY A 82 0.35 -5.72 -15.19
C GLY A 82 1.09 -6.90 -15.78
N SER A 83 0.78 -7.20 -17.03
CA SER A 83 1.31 -8.37 -17.74
C SER A 83 2.84 -8.37 -17.84
N ALA A 84 3.46 -9.50 -17.49
CA ALA A 84 4.86 -9.81 -17.80
C ALA A 84 5.09 -10.10 -19.30
N ARG A 85 4.01 -10.31 -20.08
CA ARG A 85 4.08 -10.73 -21.49
C ARG A 85 3.88 -9.59 -22.48
N THR A 86 3.53 -8.40 -22.00
CA THR A 86 3.37 -7.22 -22.86
C THR A 86 4.72 -6.84 -23.45
N THR A 87 4.77 -6.69 -24.77
CA THR A 87 5.98 -6.28 -25.49
C THR A 87 6.08 -4.75 -25.58
N ALA A 88 7.28 -4.23 -25.83
CA ALA A 88 7.54 -2.78 -25.86
C ALA A 88 6.82 -2.03 -27.00
N ASP A 89 6.45 -2.73 -28.08
CA ASP A 89 5.66 -2.18 -29.20
C ASP A 89 4.16 -2.09 -28.89
N ASN A 90 3.69 -2.69 -27.79
CA ASN A 90 2.31 -2.61 -27.40
C ASN A 90 1.97 -1.21 -26.83
N PRO A 91 0.89 -0.54 -27.28
CA PRO A 91 0.49 0.76 -26.74
C PRO A 91 0.37 0.83 -25.21
N ILE A 92 -0.03 -0.26 -24.55
CA ILE A 92 -0.14 -0.30 -23.10
C ILE A 92 1.23 -0.16 -22.39
N TYR A 93 2.31 -0.63 -23.02
CA TYR A 93 3.67 -0.42 -22.51
C TYR A 93 4.01 1.08 -22.51
N THR A 94 3.77 1.75 -23.64
CA THR A 94 4.06 3.18 -23.81
C THR A 94 3.28 4.04 -22.82
N VAL A 95 1.97 3.84 -22.67
CA VAL A 95 1.18 4.64 -21.72
C VAL A 95 1.57 4.35 -20.27
N THR A 96 2.01 3.13 -19.95
CA THR A 96 2.54 2.80 -18.62
C THR A 96 3.82 3.58 -18.35
N ALA A 97 4.78 3.56 -19.28
CA ALA A 97 6.03 4.30 -19.14
C ALA A 97 5.79 5.81 -19.05
N GLN A 98 4.88 6.37 -19.86
CA GLN A 98 4.49 7.79 -19.79
C GLN A 98 3.86 8.16 -18.43
N THR A 99 2.96 7.32 -17.92
CA THR A 99 2.33 7.54 -16.61
C THR A 99 3.35 7.48 -15.49
N ALA A 100 4.26 6.50 -15.52
CA ALA A 100 5.33 6.36 -14.54
C ALA A 100 6.33 7.52 -14.57
N ALA A 101 6.69 8.01 -15.76
CA ALA A 101 7.54 9.20 -15.92
C ALA A 101 6.89 10.44 -15.30
N ALA A 102 5.62 10.70 -15.62
CA ALA A 102 4.88 11.83 -15.08
C ALA A 102 4.71 11.76 -13.55
N LEU A 103 4.51 10.55 -12.98
CA LEU A 103 4.48 10.37 -11.52
C LEU A 103 5.85 10.63 -10.88
N ALA A 104 6.92 10.17 -11.52
CA ALA A 104 8.29 10.41 -11.03
C ALA A 104 8.66 11.90 -11.04
N GLU A 105 8.23 12.66 -12.05
CA GLU A 105 8.36 14.12 -12.10
C GLU A 105 7.66 14.82 -10.93
N GLN A 106 6.63 14.18 -10.34
CA GLN A 106 5.90 14.66 -9.15
C GLN A 106 6.49 14.10 -7.85
N GLY A 107 7.68 13.49 -7.88
CA GLY A 107 8.39 12.99 -6.72
C GLY A 107 7.92 11.62 -6.21
N TYR A 108 7.13 10.89 -6.99
CA TYR A 108 6.77 9.52 -6.65
C TYR A 108 7.87 8.54 -7.07
N MET A 109 8.05 7.49 -6.27
CA MET A 109 8.76 6.30 -6.71
C MET A 109 7.77 5.27 -7.25
N VAL A 110 8.23 4.42 -8.16
CA VAL A 110 7.48 3.29 -8.72
C VAL A 110 7.97 1.99 -8.11
N VAL A 111 7.04 1.17 -7.65
CA VAL A 111 7.29 -0.18 -7.15
C VAL A 111 6.68 -1.18 -8.14
N THR A 112 7.46 -2.14 -8.61
CA THR A 112 6.93 -3.22 -9.48
C THR A 112 7.46 -4.58 -9.06
N GLY A 113 6.95 -5.65 -9.68
CA GLY A 113 7.49 -7.00 -9.53
C GLY A 113 8.90 -7.20 -10.11
N ALA A 114 9.50 -6.17 -10.73
CA ALA A 114 10.80 -6.19 -11.39
C ALA A 114 10.93 -7.21 -12.54
N GLY A 115 9.82 -7.78 -13.01
CA GLY A 115 9.80 -8.63 -14.20
C GLY A 115 9.77 -7.82 -15.51
N PRO A 116 9.63 -8.52 -16.65
CA PRO A 116 9.48 -7.90 -17.97
C PRO A 116 8.10 -7.26 -18.18
N GLY A 117 7.88 -6.71 -19.38
CA GLY A 117 6.59 -6.18 -19.81
C GLY A 117 6.17 -4.94 -19.04
N ILE A 118 4.94 -4.90 -18.52
CA ILE A 118 4.43 -3.71 -17.82
C ILE A 118 5.26 -3.34 -16.60
N MET A 119 5.78 -4.34 -15.88
CA MET A 119 6.65 -4.11 -14.72
C MET A 119 7.96 -3.41 -15.12
N GLU A 120 8.48 -3.71 -16.30
CA GLU A 120 9.64 -3.03 -16.87
C GLU A 120 9.25 -1.64 -17.40
N ALA A 121 8.12 -1.52 -18.11
CA ALA A 121 7.64 -0.24 -18.64
C ALA A 121 7.51 0.83 -17.55
N GLY A 122 6.96 0.46 -16.39
CA GLY A 122 6.88 1.33 -15.22
C GLY A 122 8.25 1.81 -14.72
N MET A 123 9.24 0.92 -14.67
CA MET A 123 10.60 1.28 -14.25
C MET A 123 11.36 2.10 -15.29
N VAL A 124 11.18 1.79 -16.58
CA VAL A 124 11.73 2.57 -17.70
C VAL A 124 11.21 4.00 -17.64
N GLY A 125 9.89 4.16 -17.46
CA GLY A 125 9.25 5.46 -17.34
C GLY A 125 9.74 6.27 -16.12
N ALA A 126 9.72 5.67 -14.93
CA ALA A 126 10.14 6.36 -13.70
C ALA A 126 11.65 6.62 -13.64
N GLY A 127 12.44 5.84 -14.39
CA GLY A 127 13.89 5.82 -14.32
C GLY A 127 14.40 5.03 -13.10
N ARG A 128 15.66 4.59 -13.18
CA ARG A 128 16.30 3.74 -12.16
C ARG A 128 16.30 4.38 -10.76
N ALA A 129 16.52 5.69 -10.68
CA ALA A 129 16.57 6.41 -9.40
C ALA A 129 15.25 6.34 -8.63
N ASN A 130 14.12 6.34 -9.35
CA ASN A 130 12.78 6.33 -8.76
C ASN A 130 12.12 4.93 -8.80
N SER A 131 12.89 3.87 -9.08
CA SER A 131 12.35 2.51 -9.23
C SER A 131 12.75 1.61 -8.07
N ILE A 132 11.80 0.82 -7.58
CA ILE A 132 11.99 -0.22 -6.57
C ILE A 132 11.45 -1.55 -7.10
N GLY A 133 12.22 -2.62 -6.95
CA GLY A 133 11.87 -3.96 -7.42
C GLY A 133 11.58 -4.94 -6.30
N VAL A 134 10.38 -5.54 -6.30
CA VAL A 134 9.98 -6.59 -5.35
C VAL A 134 9.58 -7.85 -6.13
N SER A 135 10.57 -8.67 -6.49
CA SER A 135 10.32 -9.85 -7.31
C SER A 135 9.98 -11.09 -6.47
N ILE A 136 9.49 -12.12 -7.15
CA ILE A 136 9.28 -13.47 -6.60
C ILE A 136 10.27 -14.43 -7.26
N ARG A 137 10.81 -15.39 -6.50
CA ARG A 137 11.68 -16.44 -7.06
C ARG A 137 10.83 -17.50 -7.74
N LEU A 138 10.94 -17.58 -9.06
CA LEU A 138 10.32 -18.64 -9.86
C LEU A 138 11.40 -19.52 -10.50
N PRO A 139 11.12 -20.81 -10.77
CA PRO A 139 12.11 -21.73 -11.34
C PRO A 139 12.63 -21.34 -12.73
N PHE A 140 11.89 -20.48 -13.45
CA PHE A 140 12.11 -20.14 -14.86
C PHE A 140 12.33 -18.64 -15.10
N GLU A 141 12.16 -17.78 -14.09
CA GLU A 141 12.45 -16.34 -14.22
C GLU A 141 13.87 -16.04 -13.73
N THR A 142 14.64 -15.36 -14.58
CA THR A 142 16.04 -15.01 -14.31
C THR A 142 16.13 -13.56 -13.84
N GLY A 143 15.94 -13.36 -12.54
CA GLY A 143 16.30 -12.09 -11.88
C GLY A 143 15.44 -10.88 -12.25
N ALA A 144 15.95 -9.70 -11.91
CA ALA A 144 15.29 -8.42 -12.19
C ALA A 144 15.48 -7.97 -13.65
N ASN A 145 14.57 -7.15 -14.15
CA ASN A 145 14.73 -6.47 -15.44
C ASN A 145 15.97 -5.56 -15.46
N SER A 146 16.38 -5.19 -16.67
CA SER A 146 17.63 -4.46 -16.92
C SER A 146 17.72 -3.11 -16.20
N VAL A 147 16.57 -2.48 -15.88
CA VAL A 147 16.54 -1.16 -15.24
C VAL A 147 17.05 -1.22 -13.81
N ILE A 148 16.65 -2.25 -13.03
CA ILE A 148 16.94 -2.35 -11.59
C ILE A 148 17.93 -3.48 -11.25
N ALA A 149 18.44 -4.21 -12.24
CA ALA A 149 19.45 -5.24 -12.04
C ALA A 149 20.68 -4.68 -11.31
N GLY A 150 21.07 -5.36 -10.22
CA GLY A 150 22.21 -4.99 -9.37
C GLY A 150 21.99 -3.76 -8.48
N ASP A 151 20.78 -3.21 -8.41
CA ASP A 151 20.46 -2.08 -7.53
C ASP A 151 20.17 -2.52 -6.09
N GLU A 152 20.45 -1.65 -5.12
CA GLU A 152 20.12 -1.89 -3.71
C GLU A 152 18.61 -1.77 -3.41
N LYS A 153 17.86 -1.08 -4.29
CA LYS A 153 16.38 -0.96 -4.24
C LYS A 153 15.67 -2.20 -4.80
N TYR A 154 16.31 -3.37 -4.74
CA TYR A 154 15.77 -4.63 -5.25
C TYR A 154 15.77 -5.69 -4.15
N VAL A 155 14.63 -6.37 -3.99
CA VAL A 155 14.49 -7.52 -3.09
C VAL A 155 13.80 -8.68 -3.82
N SER A 156 14.35 -9.88 -3.65
CA SER A 156 13.85 -11.11 -4.24
C SER A 156 13.23 -12.00 -3.16
N MET A 157 11.90 -12.07 -3.18
CA MET A 157 11.07 -12.80 -2.22
C MET A 157 10.93 -14.27 -2.60
N ARG A 158 10.80 -15.16 -1.61
CA ARG A 158 10.47 -16.57 -1.82
C ARG A 158 8.97 -16.81 -1.72
N TYR A 159 8.29 -16.14 -0.80
CA TYR A 159 6.86 -16.34 -0.58
C TYR A 159 6.03 -15.24 -1.22
N PHE A 160 4.92 -15.63 -1.83
CA PHE A 160 3.98 -14.68 -2.42
C PHE A 160 3.39 -13.73 -1.37
N PHE A 161 3.05 -14.23 -0.17
CA PHE A 161 2.41 -13.39 0.86
C PHE A 161 3.33 -12.29 1.39
N THR A 162 4.63 -12.54 1.57
CA THR A 162 5.59 -11.49 1.97
C THR A 162 5.80 -10.48 0.85
N ARG A 163 5.85 -10.93 -0.41
CA ARG A 163 5.92 -10.05 -1.58
C ARG A 163 4.70 -9.12 -1.66
N LYS A 164 3.50 -9.68 -1.59
CA LYS A 164 2.25 -8.91 -1.67
C LYS A 164 2.13 -7.93 -0.51
N LEU A 165 2.51 -8.35 0.69
CA LEU A 165 2.58 -7.46 1.86
C LEU A 165 3.45 -6.23 1.56
N MET A 166 4.64 -6.39 0.99
CA MET A 166 5.51 -5.23 0.67
C MET A 166 4.90 -4.34 -0.43
N LEU A 167 4.34 -4.94 -1.49
CA LEU A 167 3.70 -4.18 -2.56
C LEU A 167 2.55 -3.33 -2.03
N VAL A 168 1.75 -3.85 -1.10
CA VAL A 168 0.63 -3.11 -0.53
C VAL A 168 1.08 -2.12 0.54
N LYS A 169 1.80 -2.57 1.57
CA LYS A 169 2.19 -1.78 2.74
C LYS A 169 3.01 -0.54 2.37
N GLU A 170 3.90 -0.67 1.40
CA GLU A 170 4.84 0.41 1.04
C GLU A 170 4.24 1.40 0.03
N SER A 171 3.08 1.08 -0.55
CA SER A 171 2.49 1.87 -1.63
C SER A 171 1.42 2.84 -1.12
N HIS A 172 1.38 3.99 -1.77
CA HIS A 172 0.44 5.08 -1.51
C HIS A 172 -0.54 5.25 -2.68
N ALA A 173 -0.39 4.48 -3.75
CA ALA A 173 -1.28 4.46 -4.89
C ALA A 173 -1.03 3.18 -5.71
N PHE A 174 -2.00 2.81 -6.53
CA PHE A 174 -1.93 1.64 -7.39
C PHE A 174 -2.34 1.99 -8.81
N LEU A 175 -1.53 1.57 -9.77
CA LEU A 175 -1.82 1.64 -11.20
C LEU A 175 -1.90 0.21 -11.73
N CYS A 176 -3.12 -0.25 -12.02
CA CYS A 176 -3.39 -1.59 -12.51
C CYS A 176 -3.60 -1.55 -14.03
N LEU A 177 -2.75 -2.26 -14.77
CA LEU A 177 -2.76 -2.35 -16.22
C LEU A 177 -3.34 -3.71 -16.65
N PRO A 178 -3.73 -3.88 -17.91
CA PRO A 178 -4.09 -5.18 -18.48
C PRO A 178 -3.05 -6.26 -18.16
N GLY A 179 -3.54 -7.41 -17.69
CA GLY A 179 -2.70 -8.49 -17.20
C GLY A 179 -3.40 -9.83 -17.08
N GLY A 180 -2.61 -10.86 -16.81
CA GLY A 180 -3.12 -12.22 -16.57
C GLY A 180 -3.48 -12.45 -15.11
N PHE A 181 -3.48 -13.71 -14.68
CA PHE A 181 -3.89 -14.09 -13.33
C PHE A 181 -3.08 -13.43 -12.22
N GLY A 182 -1.76 -13.21 -12.39
CA GLY A 182 -0.97 -12.52 -11.36
C GLY A 182 -1.45 -11.09 -11.12
N THR A 183 -1.79 -10.36 -12.19
CA THR A 183 -2.32 -9.00 -12.10
C THR A 183 -3.72 -8.98 -11.49
N LEU A 184 -4.57 -9.94 -11.88
CA LEU A 184 -5.92 -10.06 -11.30
C LEU A 184 -5.85 -10.42 -9.81
N ASP A 185 -4.97 -11.34 -9.42
CA ASP A 185 -4.72 -11.74 -8.04
C ASP A 185 -4.30 -10.53 -7.18
N GLU A 186 -3.29 -9.77 -7.61
CA GLU A 186 -2.83 -8.55 -6.91
C GLU A 186 -3.92 -7.47 -6.86
N THR A 187 -4.66 -7.28 -7.96
CA THR A 187 -5.72 -6.25 -8.06
C THR A 187 -6.93 -6.58 -7.18
N PHE A 188 -7.43 -7.81 -7.21
CA PHE A 188 -8.59 -8.19 -6.39
C PHE A 188 -8.23 -8.30 -4.91
N GLU A 189 -7.00 -8.74 -4.56
CA GLU A 189 -6.54 -8.67 -3.17
C GLU A 189 -6.53 -7.23 -2.66
N LEU A 190 -6.01 -6.29 -3.46
CA LEU A 190 -6.04 -4.86 -3.13
C LEU A 190 -7.47 -4.35 -2.91
N LEU A 191 -8.41 -4.69 -3.81
CA LEU A 191 -9.82 -4.30 -3.65
C LEU A 191 -10.44 -4.88 -2.38
N THR A 192 -10.17 -6.16 -2.06
CA THR A 192 -10.63 -6.78 -0.82
C THR A 192 -10.05 -6.08 0.41
N LEU A 193 -8.77 -5.73 0.41
CA LEU A 193 -8.14 -5.01 1.53
C LEU A 193 -8.74 -3.61 1.72
N ALA A 194 -9.03 -2.91 0.63
CA ALA A 194 -9.68 -1.59 0.67
C ALA A 194 -11.14 -1.70 1.16
N GLN A 195 -11.92 -2.63 0.61
CA GLN A 195 -13.30 -2.90 1.00
C GLN A 195 -13.41 -3.21 2.50
N THR A 196 -12.56 -4.10 3.00
CA THR A 196 -12.57 -4.58 4.39
C THR A 196 -11.87 -3.66 5.38
N ALA A 197 -11.43 -2.49 4.93
CA ALA A 197 -10.68 -1.53 5.73
C ALA A 197 -9.39 -2.08 6.37
N LYS A 198 -8.76 -3.07 5.71
CA LYS A 198 -7.48 -3.67 6.14
C LYS A 198 -6.26 -2.97 5.56
N SER A 199 -6.44 -2.08 4.59
CA SER A 199 -5.44 -1.14 4.10
C SER A 199 -6.00 0.28 4.11
N VAL A 200 -5.23 1.28 4.54
CA VAL A 200 -5.66 2.69 4.51
C VAL A 200 -6.14 3.11 3.11
N PRO A 201 -7.05 4.10 2.99
CA PRO A 201 -7.49 4.62 1.71
C PRO A 201 -6.33 5.12 0.85
N VAL A 202 -6.33 4.71 -0.41
CA VAL A 202 -5.34 5.01 -1.45
C VAL A 202 -6.06 5.14 -2.80
N PRO A 203 -5.53 5.90 -3.76
CA PRO A 203 -6.07 5.92 -5.10
C PRO A 203 -5.68 4.65 -5.87
N ILE A 204 -6.68 3.98 -6.42
CA ILE A 204 -6.55 2.79 -7.26
C ILE A 204 -7.01 3.16 -8.66
N VAL A 205 -6.11 3.12 -9.63
CA VAL A 205 -6.40 3.48 -11.02
C VAL A 205 -6.23 2.28 -11.92
N PHE A 206 -7.28 1.94 -12.64
CA PHE A 206 -7.29 0.92 -13.70
C PHE A 206 -7.05 1.64 -15.02
N LEU A 207 -5.82 1.58 -15.51
CA LEU A 207 -5.43 2.25 -16.75
C LEU A 207 -5.53 1.28 -17.93
N GLU A 208 -6.29 1.66 -18.95
CA GLU A 208 -6.43 0.94 -20.22
C GLU A 208 -6.08 1.84 -21.42
N VAL A 209 -6.13 1.31 -22.65
CA VAL A 209 -5.79 2.09 -23.86
C VAL A 209 -7.07 2.41 -24.65
N PRO A 210 -7.21 3.63 -25.19
CA PRO A 210 -8.29 3.94 -26.12
C PRO A 210 -8.34 2.96 -27.29
N GLY A 211 -9.51 2.40 -27.58
CA GLY A 211 -9.71 1.42 -28.67
C GLY A 211 -9.31 -0.02 -28.34
N ALA A 212 -8.70 -0.28 -27.19
CA ALA A 212 -8.40 -1.62 -26.68
C ALA A 212 -8.73 -1.73 -25.18
N PRO A 213 -10.02 -1.58 -24.80
CA PRO A 213 -10.41 -1.61 -23.40
C PRO A 213 -10.25 -3.02 -22.81
N PHE A 214 -9.91 -3.08 -21.53
CA PHE A 214 -9.71 -4.32 -20.79
C PHE A 214 -10.48 -4.31 -19.48
N TRP A 215 -10.28 -3.26 -18.67
CA TRP A 215 -10.91 -3.11 -17.37
C TRP A 215 -12.38 -2.75 -17.52
N THR A 216 -12.73 -1.83 -18.43
CA THR A 216 -14.12 -1.42 -18.64
C THR A 216 -15.04 -2.62 -18.95
N PRO A 217 -14.77 -3.49 -19.94
CA PRO A 217 -15.63 -4.64 -20.21
C PRO A 217 -15.58 -5.69 -19.09
N LEU A 218 -14.43 -5.88 -18.43
CA LEU A 218 -14.31 -6.82 -17.32
C LEU A 218 -15.20 -6.40 -16.14
N MET A 219 -15.05 -5.17 -15.67
CA MET A 219 -15.80 -4.66 -14.52
C MET A 219 -17.28 -4.55 -14.82
N LYS A 220 -17.68 -4.09 -16.02
CA LYS A 220 -19.09 -4.11 -16.47
C LYS A 220 -19.72 -5.51 -16.48
N SER A 221 -18.90 -6.56 -16.62
CA SER A 221 -19.39 -7.94 -16.62
C SER A 221 -19.54 -8.50 -15.21
N ILE A 222 -18.63 -8.15 -14.29
CA ILE A 222 -18.59 -8.74 -12.94
C ILE A 222 -19.33 -7.92 -11.89
N GLU A 223 -19.32 -6.59 -11.97
CA GLU A 223 -19.96 -5.71 -10.98
C GLU A 223 -21.44 -6.04 -10.79
N PRO A 224 -22.28 -6.18 -11.85
CA PRO A 224 -23.70 -6.50 -11.66
C PRO A 224 -23.89 -7.87 -11.00
N LEU A 225 -23.09 -8.87 -11.38
CA LEU A 225 -23.16 -10.20 -10.77
C LEU A 225 -22.82 -10.17 -9.28
N LEU A 226 -21.87 -9.34 -8.85
CA LEU A 226 -21.52 -9.20 -7.45
C LEU A 226 -22.56 -8.42 -6.66
N ILE A 227 -23.11 -7.35 -7.24
CA ILE A 227 -24.09 -6.48 -6.59
C ILE A 227 -25.46 -7.17 -6.50
N ASP A 228 -25.96 -7.74 -7.60
CA ASP A 228 -27.29 -8.35 -7.67
C ASP A 228 -27.42 -9.58 -6.75
N HIS A 229 -26.31 -10.28 -6.52
CA HIS A 229 -26.24 -11.38 -5.55
C HIS A 229 -25.85 -10.94 -4.12
N GLY A 230 -25.69 -9.63 -3.87
CA GLY A 230 -25.36 -9.10 -2.55
C GLY A 230 -23.98 -9.48 -2.02
N LEU A 231 -23.01 -9.75 -2.91
CA LEU A 231 -21.64 -10.14 -2.57
C LEU A 231 -20.73 -8.94 -2.29
N ILE A 232 -21.09 -7.77 -2.84
CA ILE A 232 -20.46 -6.46 -2.55
C ILE A 232 -21.54 -5.39 -2.40
N SER A 233 -21.19 -4.27 -1.77
CA SER A 233 -22.06 -3.09 -1.75
C SER A 233 -21.94 -2.31 -3.06
N PRO A 234 -23.00 -1.63 -3.54
CA PRO A 234 -22.89 -0.78 -4.73
C PRO A 234 -21.80 0.28 -4.62
N SER A 235 -21.56 0.81 -3.41
CA SER A 235 -20.51 1.80 -3.17
C SER A 235 -19.10 1.25 -3.37
N ASP A 236 -18.86 -0.07 -3.28
CA ASP A 236 -17.52 -0.66 -3.46
C ASP A 236 -16.93 -0.39 -4.86
N THR A 237 -17.78 -0.09 -5.85
CA THR A 237 -17.35 0.35 -7.20
C THR A 237 -16.63 1.70 -7.20
N SER A 238 -16.75 2.49 -6.13
CA SER A 238 -16.03 3.76 -5.95
C SER A 238 -14.59 3.59 -5.47
N LEU A 239 -14.17 2.36 -5.09
CA LEU A 239 -12.81 2.10 -4.61
C LEU A 239 -11.73 2.32 -5.68
N TYR A 240 -12.09 2.30 -6.95
CA TYR A 240 -11.17 2.46 -8.08
C TYR A 240 -11.75 3.37 -9.16
N THR A 241 -10.88 3.82 -10.06
CA THR A 241 -11.29 4.58 -11.24
C THR A 241 -10.70 3.93 -12.49
N ILE A 242 -11.52 3.71 -13.51
CA ILE A 242 -11.06 3.25 -14.82
C ILE A 242 -10.85 4.47 -15.71
N THR A 243 -9.68 4.59 -16.32
CA THR A 243 -9.38 5.64 -17.30
C THR A 243 -8.53 5.10 -18.44
N SER A 244 -8.59 5.78 -19.57
CA SER A 244 -7.69 5.58 -20.72
C SER A 244 -6.76 6.77 -20.98
N SER A 245 -6.71 7.71 -20.04
CA SER A 245 -5.93 8.94 -20.12
C SER A 245 -4.78 8.94 -19.12
N VAL A 246 -3.56 9.10 -19.61
CA VAL A 246 -2.35 9.25 -18.79
C VAL A 246 -2.49 10.44 -17.84
N SER A 247 -2.93 11.60 -18.34
CA SER A 247 -3.05 12.81 -17.53
C SER A 247 -4.10 12.67 -16.43
N GLU A 248 -5.21 11.97 -16.71
CA GLU A 248 -6.24 11.71 -15.71
C GLU A 248 -5.73 10.74 -14.63
N ALA A 249 -5.06 9.66 -15.02
CA ALA A 249 -4.47 8.71 -14.08
C ALA A 249 -3.48 9.40 -13.11
N VAL A 250 -2.59 10.24 -13.65
CA VAL A 250 -1.64 11.03 -12.85
C VAL A 250 -2.38 12.01 -11.94
N SER A 251 -3.41 12.71 -12.45
CA SER A 251 -4.20 13.67 -11.67
C SER A 251 -4.95 13.00 -10.52
N ILE A 252 -5.50 11.80 -10.71
CA ILE A 252 -6.18 11.05 -9.65
C ILE A 252 -5.18 10.68 -8.54
N ILE A 253 -4.02 10.13 -8.92
CA ILE A 253 -3.00 9.67 -7.97
C ILE A 253 -2.40 10.83 -7.16
N THR A 254 -2.02 11.91 -7.86
CA THR A 254 -1.38 13.08 -7.24
C THR A 254 -2.38 13.96 -6.49
N GLY A 255 -3.61 14.06 -7.00
CA GLY A 255 -4.70 14.82 -6.39
C GLY A 255 -5.23 14.21 -5.09
N PHE A 256 -5.13 12.89 -4.93
CA PHE A 256 -5.62 12.17 -3.74
C PHE A 256 -5.01 12.66 -2.43
N TYR A 257 -3.79 13.21 -2.48
CA TYR A 257 -3.08 13.73 -1.30
C TYR A 257 -2.88 15.24 -1.34
N ARG A 258 -3.72 15.96 -2.10
CA ARG A 258 -3.62 17.41 -2.24
C ARG A 258 -3.94 18.11 -0.93
N ASN A 259 -4.99 17.67 -0.25
CA ASN A 259 -5.34 18.11 1.09
C ASN A 259 -5.44 16.94 2.08
N TYR A 260 -5.99 15.79 1.67
CA TYR A 260 -5.97 14.60 2.51
C TYR A 260 -4.53 14.15 2.81
N HIS A 261 -4.25 13.80 4.06
CA HIS A 261 -2.95 13.30 4.49
C HIS A 261 -3.03 11.84 4.91
N SER A 262 -3.87 11.52 5.91
CA SER A 262 -3.94 10.20 6.52
C SER A 262 -5.22 10.04 7.34
N ILE A 263 -5.61 8.80 7.62
CA ILE A 263 -6.62 8.49 8.65
C ILE A 263 -6.02 7.76 9.85
N ARG A 264 -6.70 7.84 10.99
CA ARG A 264 -6.45 7.02 12.18
C ARG A 264 -7.77 6.81 12.93
N PHE A 265 -7.95 5.62 13.49
CA PHE A 265 -9.00 5.37 14.47
C PHE A 265 -8.44 5.56 15.88
N VAL A 266 -9.15 6.33 16.70
CA VAL A 266 -8.93 6.45 18.14
C VAL A 266 -10.24 6.08 18.81
N ASP A 267 -10.27 4.93 19.48
CA ASP A 267 -11.50 4.29 19.95
C ASP A 267 -12.52 4.15 18.80
N ASP A 268 -13.73 4.70 18.95
CA ASP A 268 -14.79 4.67 17.93
C ASP A 268 -14.79 5.92 17.01
N GLU A 269 -13.79 6.79 17.14
CA GLU A 269 -13.67 8.01 16.34
C GLU A 269 -12.66 7.84 15.20
N LEU A 270 -13.13 8.05 13.96
CA LEU A 270 -12.29 8.18 12.79
C LEU A 270 -11.78 9.62 12.72
N ILE A 271 -10.46 9.76 12.72
CA ILE A 271 -9.75 11.02 12.57
C ILE A 271 -9.14 11.05 11.17
N MET A 272 -9.46 12.09 10.41
CA MET A 272 -8.86 12.34 9.11
C MET A 272 -8.00 13.60 9.18
N ARG A 273 -6.69 13.43 8.96
CA ARG A 273 -5.71 14.52 8.91
C ARG A 273 -5.64 15.11 7.52
N MET A 274 -5.42 16.42 7.49
CA MET A 274 -5.39 17.25 6.30
C MET A 274 -4.19 18.20 6.34
N ASN A 275 -3.61 18.46 5.17
CA ASN A 275 -2.50 19.38 4.98
C ASN A 275 -2.90 20.83 5.29
N ARG A 276 -4.19 21.17 5.12
CA ARG A 276 -4.75 22.50 5.40
C ARG A 276 -6.19 22.41 5.92
N PRO A 277 -6.63 23.38 6.74
CA PRO A 277 -8.00 23.43 7.22
C PRO A 277 -8.99 23.73 6.09
N ILE A 278 -10.24 23.28 6.24
CA ILE A 278 -11.31 23.55 5.29
C ILE A 278 -12.01 24.87 5.70
N PRO A 279 -12.18 25.83 4.78
CA PRO A 279 -12.93 27.05 5.08
C PRO A 279 -14.34 26.74 5.58
N GLU A 280 -14.81 27.45 6.61
CA GLU A 280 -16.06 27.12 7.31
C GLU A 280 -17.27 26.93 6.38
N LYS A 281 -17.45 27.83 5.41
CA LYS A 281 -18.55 27.73 4.43
C LYS A 281 -18.46 26.46 3.57
N ALA A 282 -17.26 26.07 3.17
CA ALA A 282 -17.03 24.85 2.41
C ALA A 282 -17.23 23.61 3.29
N PHE A 283 -16.80 23.68 4.55
CA PHE A 283 -16.97 22.58 5.49
C PHE A 283 -18.45 22.29 5.80
N GLN A 284 -19.33 23.29 5.83
CA GLN A 284 -20.77 23.05 5.96
C GLN A 284 -21.34 22.25 4.79
N ALA A 285 -20.91 22.54 3.54
CA ALA A 285 -21.33 21.74 2.39
C ALA A 285 -20.85 20.28 2.49
N VAL A 286 -19.60 20.06 2.91
CA VAL A 286 -19.07 18.71 3.16
C VAL A 286 -19.89 18.00 4.23
N LYS A 287 -20.26 18.68 5.32
CA LYS A 287 -21.10 18.08 6.36
C LYS A 287 -22.48 17.69 5.85
N GLU A 288 -23.12 18.57 5.09
CA GLU A 288 -24.45 18.30 4.52
C GLU A 288 -24.42 17.07 3.61
N GLU A 289 -23.43 17.01 2.72
CA GLU A 289 -23.27 15.91 1.75
C GLU A 289 -22.91 14.58 2.41
N PHE A 290 -22.00 14.59 3.38
CA PHE A 290 -21.42 13.36 3.95
C PHE A 290 -21.95 12.98 5.33
N SER A 291 -22.91 13.71 5.90
CA SER A 291 -23.46 13.42 7.24
C SER A 291 -23.86 11.96 7.46
N TRP A 292 -24.38 11.30 6.42
CA TRP A 292 -24.82 9.90 6.47
C TRP A 292 -23.73 8.87 6.80
N ILE A 293 -22.44 9.20 6.66
CA ILE A 293 -21.33 8.29 7.02
C ILE A 293 -21.02 8.32 8.53
N ALA A 294 -21.54 9.32 9.25
CA ALA A 294 -21.27 9.56 10.66
C ALA A 294 -22.46 9.19 11.54
N GLU A 295 -22.21 8.54 12.66
CA GLU A 295 -23.22 8.29 13.69
C GLU A 295 -23.80 9.63 14.16
N GLY A 296 -25.13 9.76 14.10
CA GLY A 296 -25.83 11.00 14.42
C GLY A 296 -25.60 12.15 13.44
N GLY A 297 -24.96 11.92 12.29
CA GLY A 297 -24.75 12.95 11.27
C GLY A 297 -23.62 13.94 11.56
N VAL A 298 -22.77 13.66 12.56
CA VAL A 298 -21.82 14.65 13.08
C VAL A 298 -20.41 14.45 12.52
N ILE A 299 -19.99 15.40 11.68
CA ILE A 299 -18.59 15.58 11.26
C ILE A 299 -18.13 16.95 11.78
N ARG A 300 -16.95 17.00 12.43
CA ARG A 300 -16.42 18.21 13.07
C ARG A 300 -14.96 18.46 12.69
N GLN A 301 -14.59 19.74 12.49
CA GLN A 301 -13.17 20.14 12.58
C GLN A 301 -12.75 20.10 14.05
N MET A 302 -11.56 19.58 14.34
CA MET A 302 -11.12 19.38 15.72
C MET A 302 -9.61 19.55 15.89
N GLU A 303 -9.19 19.74 17.13
CA GLU A 303 -7.79 19.66 17.53
C GLU A 303 -7.34 18.23 17.78
N ALA A 304 -6.04 18.02 17.96
CA ALA A 304 -5.46 16.70 18.17
C ALA A 304 -6.04 16.09 19.45
N THR A 305 -6.37 14.79 19.39
CA THR A 305 -6.81 14.07 20.58
C THR A 305 -5.66 13.91 21.58
N PRO A 306 -5.93 13.74 22.88
CA PRO A 306 -4.89 13.47 23.87
C PRO A 306 -4.00 12.27 23.51
N GLN A 307 -4.58 11.23 22.88
CA GLN A 307 -3.83 10.06 22.43
C GLN A 307 -2.87 10.39 21.29
N GLU A 308 -3.28 11.17 20.29
CA GLU A 308 -2.39 11.61 19.22
C GLU A 308 -1.26 12.51 19.73
N VAL A 309 -1.55 13.38 20.72
CA VAL A 309 -0.53 14.20 21.39
C VAL A 309 0.47 13.32 22.14
N GLN A 310 -0.01 12.30 22.86
CA GLN A 310 0.86 11.35 23.57
C GLN A 310 1.78 10.58 22.62
N ASP A 311 1.25 10.18 21.47
CA ASP A 311 1.99 9.41 20.47
C ASP A 311 2.86 10.29 19.56
N ASN A 312 2.82 11.62 19.73
CA ASN A 312 3.44 12.62 18.86
C ASN A 312 3.07 12.42 17.37
N ASP A 313 1.80 12.09 17.11
CA ASP A 313 1.30 11.65 15.82
C ASP A 313 0.76 12.83 14.99
N VAL A 314 1.68 13.55 14.34
CA VAL A 314 1.37 14.61 13.37
C VAL A 314 0.41 15.66 13.94
N VAL A 315 0.71 16.12 15.16
CA VAL A 315 -0.16 16.97 16.00
C VAL A 315 -0.45 18.34 15.36
N SER A 316 0.42 18.83 14.48
CA SER A 316 0.29 20.16 13.86
C SER A 316 -0.69 20.24 12.68
N MET A 317 -1.13 19.10 12.13
CA MET A 317 -2.02 19.10 10.95
C MET A 317 -3.47 19.42 11.30
N ALA A 318 -4.20 20.02 10.34
CA ALA A 318 -5.64 20.18 10.44
C ALA A 318 -6.32 18.81 10.41
N ARG A 319 -7.47 18.67 11.07
CA ARG A 319 -8.17 17.38 11.12
C ARG A 319 -9.67 17.53 11.28
N ILE A 320 -10.39 16.53 10.76
CA ILE A 320 -11.80 16.31 11.05
C ILE A 320 -11.98 14.99 11.79
N GLY A 321 -12.98 14.95 12.66
CA GLY A 321 -13.39 13.77 13.40
C GLY A 321 -14.84 13.41 13.13
N LEU A 322 -15.12 12.12 13.08
CA LEU A 322 -16.46 11.57 13.03
C LEU A 322 -16.50 10.20 13.71
N ARG A 323 -17.64 9.88 14.33
CA ARG A 323 -17.94 8.50 14.72
C ARG A 323 -18.39 7.75 13.47
N TYR A 324 -17.46 7.04 12.85
CA TYR A 324 -17.70 6.45 11.54
C TYR A 324 -18.65 5.26 11.68
N THR A 325 -19.77 5.28 10.96
CA THR A 325 -20.70 4.14 10.91
C THR A 325 -20.12 3.10 9.93
N PRO A 326 -19.64 1.94 10.39
CA PRO A 326 -18.81 1.08 9.55
C PRO A 326 -19.60 0.46 8.39
N LYS A 327 -19.18 0.74 7.15
CA LYS A 327 -19.59 0.00 5.94
C LYS A 327 -18.44 -0.33 4.98
N GLY A 328 -17.22 0.18 5.21
CA GLY A 328 -16.02 -0.05 4.39
C GLY A 328 -15.44 1.25 3.82
N PHE A 329 -14.23 1.24 3.25
CA PHE A 329 -13.60 2.50 2.81
C PHE A 329 -14.17 3.13 1.54
N ALA A 330 -15.07 2.43 0.84
CA ALA A 330 -15.75 2.95 -0.32
C ALA A 330 -16.47 4.28 -0.02
N ASP A 331 -17.20 4.33 1.10
CA ASP A 331 -17.97 5.51 1.49
C ASP A 331 -17.08 6.68 1.92
N LEU A 332 -15.83 6.40 2.35
CA LEU A 332 -14.85 7.46 2.67
C LEU A 332 -14.22 8.06 1.42
N ARG A 333 -14.24 7.38 0.28
CA ARG A 333 -13.60 7.87 -0.94
C ARG A 333 -14.18 9.22 -1.37
N GLY A 334 -15.51 9.33 -1.39
CA GLY A 334 -16.19 10.58 -1.75
C GLY A 334 -15.82 11.73 -0.81
N LEU A 335 -15.74 11.47 0.50
CA LEU A 335 -15.32 12.48 1.48
C LEU A 335 -13.88 12.93 1.24
N ILE A 336 -12.96 11.99 0.98
CA ILE A 336 -11.56 12.30 0.66
C ILE A 336 -11.47 13.17 -0.61
N ASP A 337 -12.23 12.82 -1.64
CA ASP A 337 -12.26 13.60 -2.89
C ASP A 337 -12.79 15.01 -2.66
N ALA A 338 -13.87 15.17 -1.89
CA ALA A 338 -14.42 16.48 -1.53
C ALA A 338 -13.42 17.33 -0.73
N ILE A 339 -12.72 16.74 0.25
CA ILE A 339 -11.70 17.44 1.04
C ILE A 339 -10.53 17.90 0.18
N ASN A 340 -10.14 17.08 -0.79
CA ASN A 340 -9.08 17.41 -1.72
C ASN A 340 -9.41 18.58 -2.63
N VAL A 341 -10.68 19.00 -2.78
CA VAL A 341 -11.06 20.18 -3.59
C VAL A 341 -10.45 21.48 -3.06
N PHE A 342 -10.18 21.56 -1.75
CA PHE A 342 -9.69 22.75 -1.05
C PHE A 342 -8.17 22.77 -0.92
#